data_AF-A1ZRE6-F1
#
_entry.id   AF-A1ZRE6-F1
#
_cell.length_a   1.000
_cell.length_b   1.000
_cell.length_c   1.000
_cell.angle_alpha   90.00
_cell.angle_beta   90.00
_cell.angle_gamma   90.00
#
_symmetry.space_group_name_H-M   'P 1'
#
loop_
_entity.id
_entity.type
_entity.pdbx_description
1 polymer ?
#
loop_
_entity_poly.entity_id
_entity_poly.type
_entity_poly.pdbx_seq_one_letter_code
_entity_poly.pdbx_strand_id
1 'polypeptide(L)'
;MKNLLTLCLLILVYTTQAQIAKISTTGKYYFVDLEGKQIKKLGSWKYAKSMDIYTGWMQVKDSNGVKFLLDKTGKTYKVAYQLKDIQSDTQALDLSQQSLTSLPAEVLQATQLKVLLLHSTGLEALPQTIAQLTNLECLNLRGNDLTELPAIIGKFTHLKKLDLESNELTRLPVTIGKLTKLESLNLNYNYLMQLPSSIGKLINLKKLEIQDNQAQLDKLPSSMGKLTSLLR
;
A
#
# COMPACT_ATOMS: atom_id res chain seq x y z
N MET A 1 11.69 -12.04 26.95
CA MET A 1 10.65 -12.73 26.14
C MET A 1 9.21 -12.53 26.63
N LYS A 2 8.93 -11.69 27.65
CA LYS A 2 7.55 -11.38 28.11
C LYS A 2 7.00 -10.00 27.67
N ASN A 3 7.71 -9.25 26.83
CA ASN A 3 7.30 -7.88 26.43
C ASN A 3 6.87 -7.72 24.96
N LEU A 4 6.87 -8.78 24.13
CA LEU A 4 6.35 -8.68 22.76
C LEU A 4 4.85 -9.03 22.66
N LEU A 5 4.34 -9.92 23.52
CA LEU A 5 2.90 -10.27 23.55
C LEU A 5 2.03 -9.09 24.02
N THR A 6 2.53 -8.24 24.90
CA THR A 6 1.84 -7.02 25.33
C THR A 6 1.78 -5.96 24.22
N LEU A 7 2.72 -6.00 23.26
CA LEU A 7 2.73 -5.12 22.10
C LEU A 7 1.72 -5.58 21.03
N CYS A 8 1.49 -6.88 20.88
CA CYS A 8 0.43 -7.41 20.00
C CYS A 8 -0.99 -7.00 20.43
N LEU A 9 -1.23 -6.81 21.73
CA LEU A 9 -2.50 -6.26 22.24
C LEU A 9 -2.58 -4.73 22.12
N LEU A 10 -1.45 -4.02 22.04
CA LEU A 10 -1.41 -2.57 21.79
C LEU A 10 -1.60 -2.20 20.31
N ILE A 11 -1.33 -3.11 19.37
CA ILE A 11 -1.60 -2.89 17.94
C ILE A 11 -3.11 -2.91 17.62
N LEU A 12 -3.94 -3.46 18.51
CA LEU A 12 -5.40 -3.34 18.42
C LEU A 12 -5.98 -2.05 19.04
N VAL A 13 -5.15 -1.17 19.64
CA VAL A 13 -5.64 -0.01 20.41
C VAL A 13 -5.22 1.36 19.83
N TYR A 14 -4.32 1.45 18.85
CA TYR A 14 -3.93 2.76 18.30
C TYR A 14 -3.79 2.80 16.77
N THR A 15 -4.91 2.78 16.07
CA THR A 15 -5.11 3.76 14.98
C THR A 15 -6.49 4.36 15.16
N THR A 16 -6.55 5.67 15.39
CA THR A 16 -7.77 6.47 15.25
C THR A 16 -8.32 6.28 13.83
N GLN A 17 -9.12 5.25 13.62
CA GLN A 17 -9.72 4.96 12.32
C GLN A 17 -10.84 5.99 12.12
N ALA A 18 -10.47 7.08 11.46
CA ALA A 18 -11.44 7.99 10.90
C ALA A 18 -12.27 7.20 9.86
N GLN A 19 -13.50 6.83 10.20
CA GLN A 19 -14.44 6.21 9.26
C GLN A 19 -15.02 7.31 8.35
N ILE A 20 -15.49 6.95 7.16
CA ILE A 20 -16.33 7.85 6.37
C ILE A 20 -17.77 7.62 6.78
N ALA A 21 -18.43 8.64 7.30
CA ALA A 21 -19.88 8.63 7.51
C ALA A 21 -20.56 9.68 6.63
N LYS A 22 -21.71 9.29 6.08
CA LYS A 22 -22.64 10.21 5.43
C LYS A 22 -23.43 10.93 6.52
N ILE A 23 -22.97 12.12 6.94
CA ILE A 23 -23.70 12.93 7.91
C ILE A 23 -24.44 14.03 7.16
N SER A 24 -25.55 13.65 6.51
CA SER A 24 -26.74 14.49 6.23
C SER A 24 -27.54 13.99 5.02
N THR A 25 -28.80 14.43 4.97
CA THR A 25 -29.69 14.42 3.80
C THR A 25 -29.12 15.17 2.58
N THR A 26 -28.02 15.92 2.74
CA THR A 26 -27.42 16.78 1.70
C THR A 26 -26.27 16.13 0.91
N GLY A 27 -25.91 14.86 1.17
CA GLY A 27 -24.83 14.16 0.44
C GLY A 27 -23.40 14.56 0.83
N LYS A 28 -23.23 15.22 1.98
CA LYS A 28 -21.92 15.61 2.52
C LYS A 28 -21.29 14.45 3.31
N TYR A 29 -20.01 14.19 3.06
CA TYR A 29 -19.25 13.16 3.76
C TYR A 29 -18.22 13.78 4.70
N TYR A 30 -18.00 13.12 5.83
CA TYR A 30 -17.05 13.51 6.86
C TYR A 30 -16.20 12.32 7.25
N PHE A 31 -14.95 12.60 7.60
CA PHE A 31 -14.20 11.76 8.51
C PHE A 31 -14.88 11.83 9.88
N VAL A 32 -15.17 10.68 10.47
CA VAL A 32 -15.72 10.56 11.83
C VAL A 32 -14.84 9.68 12.69
N ASP A 33 -14.79 9.94 13.99
CA ASP A 33 -14.14 9.01 14.91
C ASP A 33 -14.97 7.74 15.12
N LEU A 34 -14.50 6.84 15.98
CA LEU A 34 -15.17 5.58 16.29
C LEU A 34 -16.55 5.79 16.95
N GLU A 35 -16.82 7.00 17.46
CA GLU A 35 -18.09 7.40 18.09
C GLU A 35 -19.02 8.11 17.10
N GLY A 36 -18.60 8.27 15.84
CA GLY A 36 -19.38 8.95 14.80
C GLY A 36 -19.30 10.47 14.83
N LYS A 37 -18.44 11.06 15.66
CA LYS A 37 -18.26 12.51 15.75
C LYS A 37 -17.40 13.01 14.60
N GLN A 38 -17.79 14.13 14.00
CA GLN A 38 -17.10 14.73 12.86
C GLN A 38 -15.68 15.19 13.23
N ILE A 39 -14.70 14.68 12.49
CA ILE A 39 -13.29 15.08 12.58
C ILE A 39 -12.98 16.13 11.49
N LYS A 40 -13.34 15.83 10.23
CA LYS A 40 -12.98 16.67 9.08
C LYS A 40 -13.97 16.48 7.93
N LYS A 41 -14.35 17.58 7.28
CA LYS A 41 -15.18 17.56 6.07
C LYS A 41 -14.40 17.00 4.88
N LEU A 42 -14.95 16.00 4.20
CA LEU A 42 -14.35 15.34 3.03
C LEU A 42 -14.83 15.90 1.68
N GLY A 43 -15.99 16.56 1.67
CA GLY A 43 -16.62 17.09 0.45
C GLY A 43 -18.04 16.56 0.24
N SER A 44 -18.62 16.86 -0.92
CA SER A 44 -19.91 16.35 -1.36
C SER A 44 -19.71 15.25 -2.39
N TRP A 45 -20.22 14.05 -2.13
CA TRP A 45 -20.10 12.92 -3.04
C TRP A 45 -21.48 12.32 -3.31
N LYS A 46 -21.65 11.69 -4.47
CA LYS A 46 -22.87 10.94 -4.78
C LYS A 46 -22.91 9.62 -4.02
N TYR A 47 -21.74 9.02 -3.82
CA TYR A 47 -21.54 7.78 -3.09
C TYR A 47 -20.17 7.78 -2.41
N ALA A 48 -20.08 7.19 -1.22
CA ALA A 48 -18.81 6.85 -0.58
C ALA A 48 -18.94 5.51 0.14
N LYS A 49 -17.90 4.69 0.00
CA LYS A 49 -17.66 3.45 0.76
C LYS A 49 -16.58 3.73 1.78
N SER A 50 -16.78 3.23 3.00
CA SER A 50 -15.83 3.33 4.11
C SER A 50 -14.50 2.65 3.76
N MET A 51 -13.50 2.95 4.60
CA MET A 51 -12.13 2.47 4.44
C MET A 51 -12.09 0.95 4.37
N ASP A 52 -11.49 0.43 3.30
CA ASP A 52 -11.07 -0.96 3.27
C ASP A 52 -9.96 -1.14 4.30
N ILE A 53 -10.20 -1.98 5.31
CA ILE A 53 -9.30 -2.13 6.46
C ILE A 53 -7.95 -2.73 6.08
N TYR A 54 -7.86 -3.42 4.95
CA TYR A 54 -6.63 -4.07 4.48
C TYR A 54 -5.80 -3.13 3.62
N THR A 55 -6.43 -2.30 2.80
CA THR A 55 -5.72 -1.41 1.87
C THR A 55 -5.62 0.03 2.38
N GLY A 56 -6.46 0.43 3.34
CA GLY A 56 -6.53 1.78 3.89
C GLY A 56 -7.12 2.83 2.94
N TRP A 57 -7.76 2.39 1.85
CA TRP A 57 -8.37 3.27 0.84
C TRP A 57 -9.88 3.35 1.02
N MET A 58 -10.41 4.55 0.75
CA MET A 58 -11.84 4.80 0.69
C MET A 58 -12.25 4.97 -0.76
N GLN A 59 -13.48 4.59 -1.12
CA GLN A 59 -13.96 4.72 -2.49
C GLN A 59 -15.06 5.77 -2.53
N VAL A 60 -14.97 6.72 -3.45
CA VAL A 60 -16.01 7.74 -3.64
C VAL A 60 -16.38 7.87 -5.11
N LYS A 61 -17.59 8.39 -5.36
CA LYS A 61 -18.10 8.70 -6.69
C LYS A 61 -18.68 10.10 -6.69
N ASP A 62 -18.27 10.93 -7.65
CA ASP A 62 -18.81 12.29 -7.79
C ASP A 62 -20.22 12.30 -8.43
N SER A 63 -20.79 13.49 -8.59
CA SER A 63 -22.11 13.68 -9.21
C SER A 63 -22.18 13.22 -10.66
N ASN A 64 -21.07 13.34 -11.40
CA ASN A 64 -20.92 12.95 -12.81
C ASN A 64 -20.67 11.44 -12.96
N GLY A 65 -20.41 10.76 -11.86
CA GLY A 65 -20.19 9.33 -11.80
C GLY A 65 -18.73 8.89 -11.92
N VAL A 66 -17.79 9.84 -11.89
CA VAL A 66 -16.35 9.55 -11.86
C VAL A 66 -16.00 8.96 -10.49
N LYS A 67 -15.20 7.89 -10.51
CA LYS A 67 -14.82 7.14 -9.31
C LYS A 67 -13.44 7.63 -8.84
N PHE A 68 -13.24 7.68 -7.53
CA PHE A 68 -11.96 8.02 -6.92
C PHE A 68 -11.62 7.08 -5.76
N LEU A 69 -10.32 6.82 -5.56
CA LEU A 69 -9.80 6.41 -4.26
C LEU A 69 -9.49 7.66 -3.43
N LEU A 70 -9.76 7.60 -2.13
CA LEU A 70 -9.36 8.60 -1.14
C LEU A 70 -8.39 7.98 -0.14
N ASP A 71 -7.31 8.69 0.14
CA ASP A 71 -6.44 8.36 1.27
C ASP A 71 -6.95 8.98 2.58
N LYS A 72 -6.35 8.59 3.71
CA LYS A 72 -6.67 9.07 5.07
C LYS A 72 -6.56 10.60 5.25
N THR A 73 -5.95 11.33 4.32
CA THR A 73 -5.85 12.81 4.39
C THR A 73 -7.00 13.49 3.65
N GLY A 74 -7.74 12.74 2.82
CA GLY A 74 -8.79 13.22 1.92
C GLY A 74 -8.29 13.56 0.51
N LYS A 75 -7.03 13.23 0.17
CA LYS A 75 -6.53 13.38 -1.20
C LYS A 75 -7.16 12.31 -2.08
N THR A 76 -7.58 12.72 -3.28
CA THR A 76 -8.32 11.89 -4.22
C THR A 76 -7.45 11.45 -5.40
N TYR A 77 -7.77 10.27 -5.96
CA TYR A 77 -7.09 9.69 -7.12
C TYR A 77 -8.15 9.11 -8.05
N LYS A 78 -8.25 9.62 -9.29
CA LYS A 78 -9.21 9.09 -10.29
C LYS A 78 -8.91 7.60 -10.53
N VAL A 79 -9.88 6.73 -10.24
CA VAL A 79 -9.65 5.27 -10.19
C VAL A 79 -10.37 4.51 -11.30
N ALA A 80 -9.67 3.57 -11.92
CA ALA A 80 -10.23 2.52 -12.75
C ALA A 80 -10.25 1.19 -11.97
N TYR A 81 -11.30 0.39 -12.16
CA TYR A 81 -11.46 -0.94 -11.54
C TYR A 81 -11.41 -2.09 -12.56
N GLN A 82 -11.29 -1.75 -13.84
CA GLN A 82 -11.26 -2.70 -14.95
C GLN A 82 -10.25 -2.20 -15.99
N LEU A 83 -9.59 -3.10 -16.69
CA LEU A 83 -8.59 -2.76 -17.72
C LEU A 83 -9.18 -1.86 -18.81
N LYS A 84 -10.42 -2.13 -19.24
CA LYS A 84 -11.11 -1.33 -20.27
C LYS A 84 -11.43 0.11 -19.86
N ASP A 85 -11.41 0.40 -18.55
CA ASP A 85 -11.70 1.73 -18.01
C ASP A 85 -10.41 2.56 -17.81
N ILE A 86 -9.24 2.00 -18.16
CA ILE A 86 -7.95 2.69 -18.06
C ILE A 86 -7.90 3.83 -19.07
N GLN A 87 -7.51 5.01 -18.60
CA GLN A 87 -7.32 6.23 -19.37
C GLN A 87 -5.95 6.82 -19.04
N SER A 88 -5.46 7.74 -19.88
CA SER A 88 -4.15 8.39 -19.66
C SER A 88 -4.10 9.23 -18.37
N ASP A 89 -5.25 9.72 -17.90
CA ASP A 89 -5.41 10.47 -16.65
C ASP A 89 -5.78 9.59 -15.44
N THR A 90 -5.82 8.26 -15.59
CA THR A 90 -6.02 7.33 -14.47
C THR A 90 -4.87 7.48 -13.46
N GLN A 91 -5.22 7.80 -12.22
CA GLN A 91 -4.26 8.03 -11.12
C GLN A 91 -4.21 6.86 -10.14
N ALA A 92 -5.28 6.06 -10.09
CA ALA A 92 -5.37 4.86 -9.29
C ALA A 92 -5.92 3.70 -10.14
N LEU A 93 -5.40 2.51 -9.92
CA LEU A 93 -5.89 1.29 -10.54
C LEU A 93 -6.03 0.23 -9.45
N ASP A 94 -7.25 -0.28 -9.32
CA ASP A 94 -7.57 -1.34 -8.37
C ASP A 94 -8.09 -2.56 -9.14
N LEU A 95 -7.20 -3.53 -9.31
CA LEU A 95 -7.51 -4.81 -9.93
C LEU A 95 -7.46 -5.95 -8.89
N SER A 96 -7.57 -5.59 -7.61
CA SER A 96 -7.45 -6.56 -6.53
C SER A 96 -8.55 -7.62 -6.62
N GLN A 97 -8.23 -8.85 -6.19
CA GLN A 97 -9.12 -10.01 -6.24
C GLN A 97 -9.56 -10.43 -7.65
N GLN A 98 -8.95 -9.87 -8.69
CA GLN A 98 -9.10 -10.34 -10.06
C GLN A 98 -8.00 -11.36 -10.34
N SER A 99 -8.34 -12.49 -10.94
CA SER A 99 -7.34 -13.50 -11.30
C SER A 99 -6.43 -12.94 -12.41
N LEU A 100 -5.21 -12.58 -12.02
CA LEU A 100 -4.15 -12.05 -12.87
C LEU A 100 -2.86 -12.82 -12.56
N THR A 101 -2.60 -13.88 -13.32
CA THR A 101 -1.32 -14.61 -13.23
C THR A 101 -0.14 -13.78 -13.73
N SER A 102 -0.41 -12.72 -14.51
CA SER A 102 0.57 -11.72 -14.93
C SER A 102 -0.06 -10.34 -15.03
N LEU A 103 0.76 -9.28 -14.93
CA LEU A 103 0.28 -7.91 -15.05
C LEU A 103 0.06 -7.54 -16.53
N PRO A 104 -1.18 -7.20 -16.96
CA PRO A 104 -1.48 -6.90 -18.36
C PRO A 104 -0.80 -5.61 -18.85
N ALA A 105 -0.45 -5.55 -20.14
CA ALA A 105 0.25 -4.41 -20.73
C ALA A 105 -0.59 -3.12 -20.75
N GLU A 106 -1.92 -3.25 -20.70
CA GLU A 106 -2.88 -2.14 -20.64
C GLU A 106 -2.66 -1.25 -19.42
N VAL A 107 -2.13 -1.81 -18.32
CA VAL A 107 -1.77 -1.05 -17.11
C VAL A 107 -0.76 0.06 -17.44
N LEU A 108 0.10 -0.14 -18.44
CA LEU A 108 1.13 0.82 -18.84
C LEU A 108 0.54 2.06 -19.53
N GLN A 109 -0.74 2.03 -19.94
CA GLN A 109 -1.43 3.21 -20.51
C GLN A 109 -1.72 4.28 -19.45
N ALA A 110 -1.79 3.89 -18.16
CA ALA A 110 -2.01 4.80 -17.04
C ALA A 110 -0.72 5.56 -16.67
N THR A 111 -0.25 6.45 -17.54
CA THR A 111 1.03 7.18 -17.36
C THR A 111 1.07 8.08 -16.12
N GLN A 112 -0.11 8.46 -15.60
CA GLN A 112 -0.28 9.28 -14.38
C GLN A 112 -0.53 8.44 -13.12
N LEU A 113 -0.35 7.12 -13.19
CA LEU A 113 -0.65 6.20 -12.09
C LEU A 113 0.22 6.46 -10.86
N LYS A 114 -0.45 6.67 -9.72
CA LYS A 114 0.16 6.90 -8.40
C LYS A 114 -0.17 5.77 -7.42
N VAL A 115 -1.28 5.07 -7.63
CA VAL A 115 -1.74 4.00 -6.75
C VAL A 115 -2.06 2.77 -7.59
N LEU A 116 -1.39 1.66 -7.31
CA LEU A 116 -1.63 0.37 -7.96
C LEU A 116 -1.94 -0.67 -6.88
N LEU A 117 -3.18 -1.15 -6.89
CA LEU A 117 -3.67 -2.19 -5.98
C LEU A 117 -3.89 -3.49 -6.77
N LEU A 118 -3.13 -4.51 -6.39
CA LEU A 118 -3.06 -5.82 -7.02
C LEU A 118 -3.08 -6.91 -5.94
N HIS A 119 -3.83 -6.73 -4.86
CA HIS A 119 -3.84 -7.73 -3.79
C HIS A 119 -4.69 -8.95 -4.19
N SER A 120 -4.28 -10.15 -3.79
CA SER A 120 -5.04 -11.38 -4.03
C SER A 120 -5.33 -11.65 -5.51
N THR A 121 -4.34 -11.42 -6.38
CA THR A 121 -4.51 -11.60 -7.84
C THR A 121 -3.87 -12.88 -8.39
N GLY A 122 -3.00 -13.55 -7.62
CA GLY A 122 -2.27 -14.73 -8.07
C GLY A 122 -1.05 -14.41 -8.94
N LEU A 123 -0.45 -13.22 -8.75
CA LEU A 123 0.75 -12.82 -9.48
C LEU A 123 1.95 -13.64 -9.01
N GLU A 124 2.58 -14.36 -9.93
CA GLU A 124 3.82 -15.11 -9.66
C GLU A 124 5.07 -14.24 -9.83
N ALA A 125 4.99 -13.19 -10.66
CA ALA A 125 6.09 -12.28 -10.93
C ALA A 125 5.62 -10.86 -11.30
N LEU A 126 6.48 -9.87 -11.04
CA LEU A 126 6.32 -8.52 -11.57
C LEU A 126 7.10 -8.36 -12.89
N PRO A 127 6.46 -7.97 -14.01
CA PRO A 127 7.17 -7.79 -15.26
C PRO A 127 8.10 -6.57 -15.20
N GLN A 128 9.25 -6.63 -15.90
CA GLN A 128 10.20 -5.52 -15.91
C GLN A 128 9.60 -4.21 -16.47
N THR A 129 8.59 -4.31 -17.33
CA THR A 129 7.89 -3.17 -17.93
C THR A 129 7.13 -2.31 -16.92
N ILE A 130 6.79 -2.84 -15.73
CA ILE A 130 6.13 -2.08 -14.66
C ILE A 130 6.92 -0.84 -14.24
N ALA A 131 8.23 -0.81 -14.49
CA ALA A 131 9.09 0.33 -14.23
C ALA A 131 8.75 1.61 -15.01
N GLN A 132 7.90 1.52 -16.04
CA GLN A 132 7.40 2.67 -16.76
C GLN A 132 6.46 3.53 -15.89
N LEU A 133 5.86 2.95 -14.85
CA LEU A 133 4.97 3.61 -13.89
C LEU A 133 5.76 4.41 -12.84
N THR A 134 6.56 5.38 -13.30
CA THR A 134 7.55 6.12 -12.48
C THR A 134 6.94 7.05 -11.42
N ASN A 135 5.64 7.31 -11.51
CA ASN A 135 4.88 8.17 -10.59
C ASN A 135 4.26 7.41 -9.41
N LEU A 136 4.47 6.09 -9.30
CA LEU A 136 3.88 5.29 -8.23
C LEU A 136 4.28 5.79 -6.84
N GLU A 137 3.27 6.11 -6.03
CA GLU A 137 3.36 6.48 -4.62
C GLU A 137 2.95 5.30 -3.71
N CYS A 138 2.06 4.42 -4.18
CA CYS A 138 1.59 3.25 -3.45
C CYS A 138 1.50 2.02 -4.36
N LEU A 139 2.09 0.91 -3.92
CA LEU A 139 2.02 -0.39 -4.60
C LEU A 139 1.60 -1.45 -3.58
N ASN A 140 0.45 -2.07 -3.80
CA ASN A 140 -0.05 -3.16 -2.96
C ASN A 140 -0.05 -4.47 -3.77
N LEU A 141 0.77 -5.42 -3.31
CA LEU A 141 0.96 -6.75 -3.89
C LEU A 141 0.68 -7.85 -2.86
N ARG A 142 -0.09 -7.54 -1.81
CA ARG A 142 -0.43 -8.46 -0.75
C ARG A 142 -1.14 -9.71 -1.28
N GLY A 143 -0.83 -10.89 -0.74
CA GLY A 143 -1.55 -12.13 -1.05
C GLY A 143 -1.37 -12.55 -2.50
N ASN A 144 -0.16 -12.49 -3.02
CA ASN A 144 0.20 -13.05 -4.33
C ASN A 144 1.24 -14.15 -4.14
N ASP A 145 1.69 -14.74 -5.24
CA ASP A 145 2.61 -15.89 -5.24
C ASP A 145 4.03 -15.44 -5.66
N LEU A 146 4.41 -14.21 -5.27
CA LEU A 146 5.71 -13.65 -5.67
C LEU A 146 6.85 -14.36 -4.93
N THR A 147 7.69 -15.08 -5.66
CA THR A 147 8.89 -15.75 -5.13
C THR A 147 10.11 -14.81 -5.07
N GLU A 148 10.11 -13.77 -5.91
CA GLU A 148 11.13 -12.73 -5.93
C GLU A 148 10.55 -11.33 -6.19
N LEU A 149 11.25 -10.32 -5.65
CA LEU A 149 11.02 -8.93 -5.98
C LEU A 149 12.12 -8.46 -6.94
N PRO A 150 11.81 -8.13 -8.21
CA PRO A 150 12.84 -7.78 -9.18
C PRO A 150 13.56 -6.48 -8.80
N ALA A 151 14.85 -6.39 -9.14
CA ALA A 151 15.68 -5.22 -8.84
C ALA A 151 15.13 -3.90 -9.42
N ILE A 152 14.23 -4.00 -10.40
CA ILE A 152 13.53 -2.90 -11.02
C ILE A 152 12.65 -2.09 -10.04
N ILE A 153 12.28 -2.68 -8.87
CA ILE A 153 11.54 -1.98 -7.82
C ILE A 153 12.21 -0.65 -7.44
N GLY A 154 13.55 -0.61 -7.45
CA GLY A 154 14.31 0.59 -7.13
C GLY A 154 14.15 1.76 -8.10
N LYS A 155 13.39 1.62 -9.20
CA LYS A 155 13.01 2.73 -10.09
C LYS A 155 11.82 3.54 -9.56
N PHE A 156 11.03 3.02 -8.63
CA PHE A 156 9.88 3.73 -8.05
C PHE A 156 10.30 4.72 -6.96
N THR A 157 11.08 5.74 -7.33
CA THR A 157 11.66 6.71 -6.38
C THR A 157 10.62 7.60 -5.68
N HIS A 158 9.36 7.58 -6.16
CA HIS A 158 8.21 8.25 -5.54
C HIS A 158 7.45 7.36 -4.54
N LEU A 159 7.80 6.08 -4.42
CA LEU A 159 7.04 5.12 -3.63
C LEU A 159 7.13 5.44 -2.14
N LYS A 160 5.95 5.57 -1.51
CA LYS A 160 5.76 5.83 -0.08
C LYS A 160 5.23 4.61 0.66
N LYS A 161 4.49 3.75 -0.01
CA LYS A 161 3.95 2.51 0.57
C LYS A 161 4.19 1.34 -0.36
N LEU A 162 4.78 0.28 0.19
CA LEU A 162 4.94 -1.00 -0.47
C LEU A 162 4.42 -2.10 0.45
N ASP A 163 3.38 -2.79 0.00
CA ASP A 163 2.81 -3.93 0.70
C ASP A 163 3.10 -5.22 -0.08
N LEU A 164 3.84 -6.12 0.55
CA LEU A 164 4.25 -7.43 0.04
C LEU A 164 3.83 -8.54 1.02
N GLU A 165 2.91 -8.26 1.94
CA GLU A 165 2.41 -9.24 2.90
C GLU A 165 1.87 -10.49 2.21
N SER A 166 2.09 -11.67 2.79
CA SER A 166 1.58 -12.94 2.27
C SER A 166 2.03 -13.18 0.82
N ASN A 167 3.34 -13.31 0.64
CA ASN A 167 3.97 -13.75 -0.61
C ASN A 167 5.01 -14.84 -0.28
N GLU A 168 5.76 -15.30 -1.29
CA GLU A 168 6.77 -16.34 -1.13
C GLU A 168 8.21 -15.80 -1.19
N LEU A 169 8.41 -14.53 -0.82
CA LEU A 169 9.71 -13.87 -0.98
C LEU A 169 10.77 -14.47 -0.06
N THR A 170 11.89 -14.90 -0.63
CA THR A 170 13.05 -15.41 0.13
C THR A 170 14.13 -14.36 0.39
N ARG A 171 14.13 -13.28 -0.40
CA ARG A 171 15.07 -12.16 -0.29
C ARG A 171 14.48 -10.88 -0.88
N LEU A 172 15.07 -9.74 -0.49
CA LEU A 172 14.83 -8.46 -1.15
C LEU A 172 16.04 -8.04 -2.00
N PRO A 173 15.84 -7.40 -3.16
CA PRO A 173 16.93 -6.87 -3.96
C PRO A 173 17.60 -5.70 -3.23
N VAL A 174 18.91 -5.54 -3.39
CA VAL A 174 19.66 -4.41 -2.80
C VAL A 174 19.11 -3.05 -3.24
N THR A 175 18.44 -2.99 -4.39
CA THR A 175 17.82 -1.78 -4.93
C THR A 175 16.62 -1.30 -4.12
N ILE A 176 16.09 -2.08 -3.16
CA ILE A 176 15.06 -1.60 -2.22
C ILE A 176 15.51 -0.32 -1.51
N GLY A 177 16.80 -0.19 -1.20
CA GLY A 177 17.38 1.01 -0.58
C GLY A 177 17.39 2.26 -1.46
N LYS A 178 16.93 2.19 -2.72
CA LYS A 178 16.69 3.37 -3.59
C LYS A 178 15.35 4.04 -3.30
N LEU A 179 14.44 3.37 -2.60
CA LEU A 179 13.10 3.90 -2.26
C LEU A 179 13.17 4.87 -1.08
N THR A 180 13.96 5.94 -1.20
CA THR A 180 14.26 6.85 -0.08
C THR A 180 13.04 7.61 0.46
N LYS A 181 11.93 7.67 -0.30
CA LYS A 181 10.63 8.21 0.13
C LYS A 181 9.71 7.19 0.79
N LEU A 182 10.12 5.92 0.91
CA LEU A 182 9.28 4.87 1.48
C LEU A 182 9.03 5.13 2.96
N GLU A 183 7.75 5.16 3.34
CA GLU A 183 7.27 5.42 4.69
C GLU A 183 6.73 4.14 5.35
N SER A 184 6.21 3.21 4.56
CA SER A 184 5.65 1.94 5.03
C SER A 184 6.11 0.80 4.13
N LEU A 185 6.68 -0.23 4.76
CA LEU A 185 7.07 -1.48 4.12
C LEU A 185 6.51 -2.66 4.91
N ASN A 186 5.58 -3.40 4.31
CA ASN A 186 5.02 -4.60 4.90
C ASN A 186 5.55 -5.84 4.17
N LEU A 187 6.19 -6.73 4.93
CA LEU A 187 6.81 -7.97 4.48
C LEU A 187 6.33 -9.15 5.32
N ASN A 188 5.28 -8.98 6.13
CA ASN A 188 4.75 -10.06 6.96
C ASN A 188 4.42 -11.30 6.12
N TYR A 189 4.50 -12.49 6.72
CA TYR A 189 4.13 -13.74 6.05
C TYR A 189 4.88 -13.95 4.72
N ASN A 190 6.21 -13.95 4.79
CA ASN A 190 7.11 -14.29 3.70
C ASN A 190 8.18 -15.28 4.22
N TYR A 191 9.12 -15.68 3.37
CA TYR A 191 10.20 -16.61 3.71
C TYR A 191 11.57 -15.92 3.74
N LEU A 192 11.63 -14.64 4.14
CA LEU A 192 12.86 -13.86 4.10
C LEU A 192 13.91 -14.41 5.07
N MET A 193 15.08 -14.78 4.55
CA MET A 193 16.21 -15.22 5.39
C MET A 193 17.06 -14.06 5.92
N GLN A 194 17.09 -12.95 5.18
CA GLN A 194 17.83 -11.76 5.54
C GLN A 194 17.22 -10.50 4.90
N LEU A 195 17.44 -9.35 5.54
CA LEU A 195 17.22 -8.05 4.92
C LEU A 195 18.55 -7.52 4.37
N PRO A 196 18.59 -6.92 3.17
CA PRO A 196 19.81 -6.33 2.64
C PRO A 196 20.23 -5.12 3.49
N SER A 197 21.54 -4.89 3.62
CA SER A 197 22.07 -3.72 4.35
C SER A 197 21.61 -2.37 3.77
N SER A 198 21.17 -2.37 2.51
CA SER A 198 20.59 -1.19 1.88
C SER A 198 19.26 -0.76 2.49
N ILE A 199 18.60 -1.60 3.30
CA ILE A 199 17.39 -1.23 4.05
C ILE A 199 17.63 0.01 4.92
N GLY A 200 18.84 0.18 5.46
CA GLY A 200 19.21 1.36 6.25
C GLY A 200 19.27 2.67 5.48
N LYS A 201 19.04 2.67 4.15
CA LYS A 201 18.88 3.88 3.33
C LYS A 201 17.45 4.41 3.31
N LEU A 202 16.48 3.67 3.84
CA LEU A 202 15.07 4.05 3.91
C LEU A 202 14.83 5.02 5.08
N ILE A 203 15.50 6.17 5.08
CA ILE A 203 15.51 7.12 6.21
C ILE A 203 14.12 7.68 6.57
N ASN A 204 13.16 7.64 5.65
CA ASN A 204 11.78 8.06 5.87
C ASN A 204 10.86 6.93 6.33
N LEU A 205 11.37 5.70 6.51
CA LEU A 205 10.57 4.55 6.88
C LEU A 205 10.05 4.71 8.31
N LYS A 206 8.73 4.74 8.46
CA LYS A 206 8.02 4.90 9.72
C LYS A 206 7.45 3.59 10.23
N LYS A 207 7.12 2.67 9.32
CA LYS A 207 6.57 1.35 9.61
C LYS A 207 7.31 0.29 8.81
N LEU A 208 7.85 -0.70 9.51
CA LEU A 208 8.45 -1.90 8.94
C LEU A 208 7.82 -3.12 9.62
N GLU A 209 7.17 -3.97 8.85
CA GLU A 209 6.52 -5.18 9.33
C GLU A 209 7.19 -6.40 8.70
N ILE A 210 7.72 -7.29 9.52
CA ILE A 210 8.53 -8.47 9.12
C ILE A 210 8.14 -9.71 9.95
N GLN A 211 6.95 -9.72 10.52
CA GLN A 211 6.42 -10.83 11.29
C GLN A 211 6.28 -12.08 10.42
N ASP A 212 6.35 -13.24 11.06
CA ASP A 212 6.22 -14.54 10.39
C ASP A 212 7.21 -14.77 9.23
N ASN A 213 8.33 -14.05 9.26
CA ASN A 213 9.58 -14.41 8.57
C ASN A 213 10.60 -15.01 9.56
N GLN A 214 10.37 -14.87 10.87
CA GLN A 214 11.40 -15.05 11.91
C GLN A 214 11.96 -16.47 12.01
N ALA A 215 11.20 -17.51 11.62
CA ALA A 215 11.74 -18.86 11.56
C ALA A 215 12.87 -19.00 10.51
N GLN A 216 12.94 -18.08 9.55
CA GLN A 216 13.95 -18.02 8.48
C GLN A 216 14.89 -16.82 8.65
N LEU A 217 14.43 -15.73 9.25
CA LEU A 217 15.17 -14.47 9.38
C LEU A 217 16.19 -14.53 10.52
N ASP A 218 17.42 -14.96 10.21
CA ASP A 218 18.47 -15.20 11.22
C ASP A 218 18.90 -13.94 11.97
N LYS A 219 19.11 -12.82 11.27
CA LYS A 219 19.62 -11.56 11.84
C LYS A 219 19.11 -10.34 11.10
N LEU A 220 18.86 -9.28 11.87
CA LEU A 220 18.63 -7.94 11.32
C LEU A 220 19.98 -7.26 10.99
N PRO A 221 20.12 -6.58 9.85
CA PRO A 221 21.37 -5.93 9.49
C PRO A 221 21.64 -4.71 10.39
N SER A 222 22.90 -4.48 10.77
CA SER A 222 23.30 -3.35 11.64
C SER A 222 22.89 -1.98 11.08
N SER A 223 22.72 -1.87 9.76
CA SER A 223 22.19 -0.70 9.07
C SER A 223 20.80 -0.28 9.52
N MET A 224 20.01 -1.16 10.15
CA MET A 224 18.71 -0.84 10.75
C MET A 224 18.80 0.31 11.77
N GLY A 225 19.94 0.49 12.44
CA GLY A 225 20.18 1.62 13.35
C GLY A 225 20.08 2.99 12.67
N LYS A 226 20.12 3.05 11.33
CA LYS A 226 19.96 4.29 10.55
C LYS A 226 18.50 4.69 10.30
N LEU A 227 17.54 3.82 10.63
CA LEU A 227 16.11 4.07 10.44
C LEU A 227 15.56 4.94 11.58
N THR A 228 15.97 6.21 11.61
CA THR A 228 15.63 7.14 12.69
C THR A 228 14.14 7.48 12.76
N SER A 229 13.41 7.32 11.66
CA SER A 229 11.97 7.61 11.57
C SER A 229 11.08 6.41 11.96
N LEU A 230 11.67 5.23 12.18
CA LEU A 230 10.93 4.01 12.45
C LEU A 230 10.27 4.13 13.83
N LEU A 231 8.95 4.00 13.87
CA LEU A 231 8.21 4.00 15.12
C LEU A 231 8.64 2.78 15.95
N ARG A 232 8.99 3.03 17.22
CA ARG A 232 9.45 2.03 18.17
C ARG A 232 8.29 1.42 18.94
#